data_AF-A0A4V1ZZU4-F1
#
_entry.id   AF-A0A4V1ZZU4-F1
#
_cell.length_a   1.000
_cell.length_b   1.000
_cell.length_c   1.000
_cell.angle_alpha   90.00
_cell.angle_beta   90.00
_cell.angle_gamma   90.00
#
_symmetry.space_group_name_H-M   'P 1'
#
loop_
_entity.id
_entity.type
_entity.pdbx_description
1 polymer ?
#
loop_
_entity_poly.entity_id
_entity_poly.type
_entity_poly.pdbx_seq_one_letter_code
_entity_poly.pdbx_strand_id
1 'polypeptide(L)' 'MHSKHEIIRCERCNGAFECKANSYTNCDCAKIPLTLNETQYISENYDGCLCNQCLMIVKQEYLDSLAASGSSVDA' A
#
# COMPACT_ATOMS: atom_id res chain seq x y z
N MET A 1 6.02 -28.51 4.72
CA MET A 1 4.93 -27.66 5.27
C MET A 1 5.53 -26.28 5.56
N HIS A 2 5.46 -25.36 4.61
CA HIS A 2 6.01 -24.00 4.76
C HIS A 2 4.85 -23.01 4.91
N SER A 3 4.30 -22.94 6.12
CA SER A 3 3.30 -21.94 6.48
C SER A 3 3.82 -21.15 7.66
N LYS A 4 4.93 -20.42 7.44
CA LYS A 4 5.32 -19.34 8.34
C LYS A 4 4.56 -18.09 7.91
N HIS A 5 3.28 -18.08 8.27
CA HIS A 5 2.45 -16.89 8.20
C HIS A 5 2.92 -15.96 9.32
N GLU A 6 3.54 -14.84 8.98
CA GLU A 6 3.96 -13.86 9.97
C GLU A 6 2.82 -12.86 10.14
N ILE A 7 2.20 -12.88 11.32
CA ILE A 7 1.24 -11.84 11.70
C ILE A 7 2.05 -10.62 12.11
N ILE A 8 2.09 -9.62 11.23
CA ILE A 8 2.75 -8.34 11.49
C ILE A 8 1.70 -7.26 11.72
N ARG A 9 2.15 -6.09 12.17
CA ARG A 9 1.30 -4.92 12.37
C ARG A 9 1.43 -3.98 11.18
N CYS A 10 0.30 -3.42 10.77
CA CYS A 10 0.26 -2.36 9.76
C CYS A 10 0.90 -1.10 10.33
N GLU A 11 1.88 -0.52 9.65
CA GLU A 11 2.57 0.69 10.11
C GLU A 11 1.59 1.86 10.34
N ARG A 12 0.55 1.93 9.50
CA ARG A 12 -0.44 3.00 9.55
C ARG A 12 -1.50 2.84 10.64
N CYS A 13 -2.21 1.71 10.65
CA CYS A 13 -3.36 1.52 11.55
C CYS A 13 -3.03 0.66 12.78
N ASN A 14 -1.81 0.13 12.86
CA ASN A 14 -1.34 -0.80 13.88
C ASN A 14 -2.17 -2.11 14.01
N GLY A 15 -3.07 -2.36 13.06
CA GLY A 15 -3.87 -3.56 12.95
C GLY A 15 -3.02 -4.76 12.58
N ALA A 16 -3.26 -5.89 13.25
CA ALA A 16 -2.62 -7.14 12.92
C ALA A 16 -3.17 -7.67 11.59
N PHE A 17 -2.27 -8.05 10.68
CA PHE A 17 -2.66 -8.69 9.42
C PHE A 17 -1.64 -9.76 9.03
N GLU A 18 -2.10 -10.69 8.21
CA GLU A 18 -1.24 -11.74 7.69
C GLU A 18 -0.38 -11.18 6.56
N CYS A 19 0.91 -11.08 6.80
CA CYS A 19 1.87 -10.75 5.76
C CYS A 19 2.56 -12.01 5.27
N LYS A 20 2.56 -12.18 3.95
CA LYS A 20 3.31 -13.22 3.26
C LYS A 20 4.47 -12.58 2.51
N ALA A 21 5.29 -11.74 3.15
CA ALA A 21 6.43 -11.09 2.49
C ALA A 21 7.37 -12.10 1.82
N ASN A 22 7.59 -13.25 2.46
CA ASN A 22 8.36 -14.38 1.91
C ASN A 22 7.71 -15.03 0.66
N SER A 23 6.46 -14.70 0.37
CA SER A 23 5.72 -15.13 -0.81
C SER A 23 4.82 -13.97 -1.25
N TYR A 24 5.45 -12.86 -1.64
CA TYR A 24 4.78 -11.59 -1.95
C TYR A 24 3.55 -11.78 -2.85
N THR A 25 3.65 -12.60 -3.90
CA THR A 25 2.55 -12.91 -4.83
C THR A 25 1.31 -13.53 -4.17
N ASN A 26 1.45 -14.12 -2.99
CA ASN A 26 0.36 -14.72 -2.21
C ASN A 26 -0.14 -13.82 -1.08
N CYS A 27 0.45 -12.65 -0.86
CA CYS A 27 -0.03 -11.66 0.11
C CYS A 27 -1.30 -10.99 -0.41
N ASP A 28 -2.30 -10.78 0.45
CA ASP A 28 -3.49 -9.98 0.09
C ASP A 28 -3.16 -8.52 -0.25
N CYS A 29 -1.99 -8.05 0.19
CA CYS A 29 -1.42 -6.77 -0.20
C CYS A 29 -1.03 -6.73 -1.70
N ALA A 30 -0.48 -7.83 -2.25
CA ALA A 30 -0.06 -7.91 -3.66
C ALA A 30 -1.24 -8.03 -4.64
N LYS A 31 -2.46 -8.29 -4.14
CA LYS A 31 -3.68 -8.29 -4.94
C LYS A 31 -4.18 -6.88 -5.27
N ILE A 32 -3.66 -5.85 -4.59
CA ILE A 32 -4.00 -4.46 -4.89
C ILE A 32 -3.13 -4.00 -6.05
N PRO A 33 -3.71 -3.67 -7.22
CA PRO A 33 -2.95 -3.12 -8.32
C PRO A 33 -2.52 -1.70 -7.96
N LEU A 34 -1.21 -1.51 -7.84
CA LEU A 34 -0.57 -0.21 -7.62
C LEU A 34 0.29 0.13 -8.84
N THR A 35 0.25 1.39 -9.27
CA THR A 35 1.17 1.93 -10.27
C THR A 35 2.55 2.20 -9.65
N LEU A 36 3.54 2.49 -10.49
CA LEU A 36 4.88 2.87 -10.02
C LEU A 36 4.84 4.10 -9.10
N ASN A 37 4.08 5.13 -9.48
CA ASN A 37 4.01 6.37 -8.71
C ASN A 37 3.26 6.16 -7.38
N GLU A 38 2.19 5.37 -7.38
CA GLU A 38 1.47 5.00 -6.15
C GLU A 38 2.39 4.21 -5.20
N THR A 39 3.17 3.28 -5.76
CA THR A 39 4.13 2.46 -4.98
C THR A 39 5.24 3.33 -4.39
N GLN A 40 5.79 4.26 -5.17
CA GLN A 40 6.77 5.23 -4.68
C GLN A 40 6.20 6.08 -3.55
N TYR A 41 5.03 6.66 -3.75
CA TYR A 41 4.36 7.46 -2.72
C TYR A 41 4.18 6.68 -1.42
N ILE A 42 3.77 5.41 -1.49
CA ILE A 42 3.67 4.56 -0.31
C ILE A 42 5.04 4.36 0.35
N SER A 43 6.09 4.03 -0.41
CA SER A 43 7.43 3.79 0.13
C SER A 43 8.11 5.02 0.71
N GLU A 44 7.73 6.23 0.29
CA GLU A 44 8.24 7.49 0.84
C GLU A 44 7.55 7.87 2.17
N ASN A 45 6.32 7.38 2.38
CA ASN A 45 5.52 7.71 3.56
C ASN A 45 5.54 6.61 4.63
N TYR A 46 5.84 5.37 4.26
CA TYR A 46 5.79 4.21 5.14
C TYR A 46 6.95 3.25 4.86
N ASP A 47 7.80 3.01 5.87
CA ASP A 47 8.91 2.05 5.81
C ASP A 47 8.45 0.59 6.06
N GLY A 48 7.28 0.44 6.70
CA GLY A 48 6.71 -0.84 7.09
C GLY A 48 5.66 -1.37 6.13
N CYS A 49 5.16 -2.58 6.41
CA CYS A 49 4.09 -3.15 5.60
C CYS A 49 2.74 -2.51 5.94
N LEU A 50 1.90 -2.31 4.92
CA LEU A 50 0.53 -1.82 5.06
C LEU A 50 -0.48 -2.94 4.78
N CYS A 51 -1.56 -2.98 5.56
CA CYS A 51 -2.66 -3.88 5.29
C CYS A 51 -3.45 -3.43 4.05
N ASN A 52 -4.24 -4.35 3.47
CA ASN A 52 -5.05 -4.09 2.27
C ASN A 52 -5.92 -2.82 2.40
N GLN A 53 -6.57 -2.63 3.54
CA GLN A 53 -7.39 -1.44 3.79
C GLN A 53 -6.57 -0.15 3.76
N CYS A 54 -5.41 -0.13 4.42
CA CYS A 54 -4.55 1.05 4.44
C CYS A 54 -3.97 1.35 3.06
N LEU A 55 -3.58 0.33 2.29
CA LEU A 55 -3.11 0.49 0.91
C LEU A 55 -4.18 1.14 0.02
N MET A 56 -5.43 0.71 0.11
CA MET A 56 -6.54 1.32 -0.65
C MET A 56 -6.75 2.79 -0.27
N ILE A 57 -6.66 3.12 1.02
CA ILE A 57 -6.83 4.51 1.47
C ILE A 57 -5.64 5.38 1.03
N VAL A 58 -4.39 4.91 1.20
CA VAL A 58 -3.19 5.67 0.76
C VAL A 58 -3.21 5.87 -0.77
N LYS A 59 -3.66 4.86 -1.53
CA LYS A 59 -3.87 5.00 -2.97
C LYS A 59 -4.87 6.13 -3.28
N GLN A 60 -5.98 6.20 -2.55
CA GLN A 60 -6.97 7.27 -2.74
C GLN A 60 -6.38 8.64 -2.36
N GLU A 61 -5.64 8.73 -1.27
CA GLU A 61 -4.95 9.97 -0.85
C GLU A 61 -3.99 10.47 -1.93
N TYR A 62 -3.24 9.57 -2.57
CA TYR A 62 -2.38 9.91 -3.71
C TYR A 62 -3.19 10.47 -4.88
N LEU A 63 -4.30 9.82 -5.28
CA LEU A 63 -5.17 10.30 -6.36
C LEU A 63 -5.79 11.67 -6.04
N ASP A 64 -6.24 11.86 -4.81
CA ASP A 64 -6.81 13.13 -4.34
C ASP A 64 -5.75 14.24 -4.35
N SER A 65 -4.50 13.91 -3.99
CA SER A 65 -3.37 14.85 -4.03
C SER A 65 -3.01 15.26 -5.45
N LEU A 66 -3.13 14.36 -6.44
CA LEU A 66 -2.97 14.67 -7.85
C LEU A 66 -4.11 15.55 -8.36
N ALA A 67 -5.36 15.28 -7.95
CA ALA A 67 -6.50 16.12 -8.31
C ALA A 67 -6.40 17.54 -7.72
N ALA A 68 -5.87 17.67 -6.50
CA ALA A 68 -5.66 18.95 -5.84
C ALA A 68 -4.49 19.76 -6.45
N SER A 69 -3.51 19.09 -7.05
CA SER A 69 -2.34 19.71 -7.69
C SER A 69 -2.49 19.89 -9.22
N GLY A 70 -3.52 19.29 -9.82
CA GLY A 70 -3.75 19.22 -11.26
C GLY A 70 -4.58 20.36 -11.89
N SER A 71 -4.58 21.57 -11.32
CA SER A 71 -5.10 22.77 -11.99
C SER A 71 -4.01 23.49 -12.81
N SER A 72 -3.33 22.76 -13.69
CA SER A 72 -2.56 23.33 -14.81
C SER A 72 -2.25 22.22 -15.82
N VAL A 73 -3.24 21.78 -16.57
CA VAL A 73 -2.99 21.21 -17.90
C VAL A 73 -3.62 22.18 -18.89
N ASP A 74 -2.73 22.84 -19.62
CA ASP A 74 -2.98 23.94 -20.55
C ASP A 74 -4.03 23.62 -21.62
N ALA A 75 -4.71 24.70 -22.03
CA ALA A 75 -5.70 24.77 -23.10
C ALA A 75 -5.14 24.52 -24.51
#